data_AF-A0A6A3C6Y1-F1
#
_entry.id   AF-A0A6A3C6Y1-F1
#
_cell.length_a   1.000
_cell.length_b   1.000
_cell.length_c   1.000
_cell.angle_alpha   90.00
_cell.angle_beta   90.00
_cell.angle_gamma   90.00
#
_symmetry.space_group_name_H-M   'P 1'
#
loop_
_entity.id
_entity.type
_entity.pdbx_description
1 polymer ?
#
loop_
_entity_poly.entity_id
_entity_poly.type
_entity_poly.pdbx_seq_one_letter_code
_entity_poly.pdbx_strand_id
1 'polypeptide(L)'
;MTQGLEGYMESLIEHSRTIHKKASEMVDSQRELRDDQAIMNDQLKEGISMLDGAYKNLGYQVDSLRSEAIAIQNEINKVGNSMSSSMNNLKTTSDDIRDKAGASLDKQQQLLDGQSMALEGLRFLTQFQSEALEESRNTLQRLAEYGRKQQEELLKRQEQLQQVHDHLVENSKSILAAQEAFESKQASMFIALDKIFALHNAMLLESRLIKAFFIYSMSTFIIYMFTSTKQTYPVRTRLYIGLCATFSMEVGILRFMENDIEQQTWMINLVRSLYVLVACIQILYAVCTYRYGGQLTMKVYANILINGLKELVMIICMQGL
;
A
#
# COMPACT_ATOMS: atom_id res chain seq x y z
N MET A 1 150.64 -68.47 -130.97
CA MET A 1 150.22 -68.42 -129.55
C MET A 1 150.35 -66.96 -129.10
N THR A 2 149.72 -65.94 -129.70
CA THR A 2 148.29 -65.65 -129.94
C THR A 2 147.38 -65.91 -128.73
N GLN A 3 146.71 -64.84 -128.26
CA GLN A 3 145.39 -64.78 -127.58
C GLN A 3 145.25 -64.80 -126.04
N GLY A 4 146.24 -64.36 -125.23
CA GLY A 4 146.10 -64.38 -123.75
C GLY A 4 146.12 -63.05 -122.99
N LEU A 5 146.89 -62.04 -123.44
CA LEU A 5 147.30 -60.93 -122.57
C LEU A 5 146.54 -59.61 -122.82
N GLU A 6 145.99 -59.43 -124.01
CA GLU A 6 145.37 -58.16 -124.43
C GLU A 6 143.96 -57.97 -123.85
N GLY A 7 143.18 -59.04 -123.70
CA GLY A 7 141.83 -58.99 -123.12
C GLY A 7 141.78 -58.78 -121.61
N TYR A 8 142.84 -59.13 -120.87
CA TYR A 8 142.87 -58.96 -119.41
C TYR A 8 143.20 -57.51 -119.02
N MET A 9 144.04 -56.84 -119.82
CA MET A 9 144.48 -55.47 -119.54
C MET A 9 143.39 -54.43 -119.88
N GLU A 10 142.60 -54.69 -120.92
CA GLU A 10 141.44 -53.86 -121.27
C GLU A 10 140.29 -54.02 -120.25
N SER A 11 140.03 -55.24 -119.77
CA SER A 11 139.05 -55.50 -118.69
C SER A 11 139.44 -54.84 -117.37
N LEU A 12 140.72 -54.83 -117.00
CA LEU A 12 141.20 -54.23 -115.75
C LEU A 12 141.09 -52.69 -115.76
N ILE A 13 141.34 -52.06 -116.92
CA ILE A 13 141.20 -50.61 -117.09
C ILE A 13 139.72 -50.21 -117.06
N GLU A 14 138.83 -51.02 -117.68
CA GLU A 14 137.38 -50.80 -117.63
C GLU A 14 136.83 -50.96 -116.20
N HIS A 15 137.35 -51.93 -115.43
CA HIS A 15 136.97 -52.17 -114.04
C HIS A 15 137.46 -51.06 -113.09
N SER A 16 138.70 -50.56 -113.29
CA SER A 16 139.23 -49.42 -112.54
C SER A 16 138.40 -48.15 -112.78
N ARG A 17 138.00 -47.89 -114.03
CA ARG A 17 137.19 -46.73 -114.40
C ARG A 17 135.78 -46.80 -113.79
N THR A 18 135.17 -47.98 -113.73
CA THR A 18 133.86 -48.19 -113.09
C THR A 18 133.93 -48.11 -111.56
N ILE A 19 135.00 -48.62 -110.93
CA ILE A 19 135.24 -48.44 -109.50
C ILE A 19 135.44 -46.95 -109.17
N HIS A 20 136.23 -46.23 -109.97
CA HIS A 20 136.48 -44.82 -109.71
C HIS A 20 135.22 -43.96 -109.88
N LYS A 21 134.39 -44.31 -110.88
CA LYS A 21 133.08 -43.70 -111.08
C LYS A 21 132.13 -43.99 -109.92
N LYS A 22 132.06 -45.25 -109.45
CA LYS A 22 131.27 -45.61 -108.26
C LYS A 22 131.77 -44.92 -107.00
N ALA A 23 133.09 -44.79 -106.81
CA ALA A 23 133.66 -44.08 -105.67
C ALA A 23 133.32 -42.59 -105.70
N SER A 24 133.30 -41.97 -106.89
CA SER A 24 132.83 -40.59 -107.08
C SER A 24 131.34 -40.45 -106.73
N GLU A 25 130.48 -41.33 -107.27
CA GLU A 25 129.04 -41.35 -106.94
C GLU A 25 128.80 -41.61 -105.45
N MET A 26 129.66 -42.41 -104.80
CA MET A 26 129.58 -42.68 -103.37
C MET A 26 129.96 -41.46 -102.53
N VAL A 27 131.00 -40.71 -102.93
CA VAL A 27 131.37 -39.43 -102.30
C VAL A 27 130.27 -38.39 -102.46
N ASP A 28 129.64 -38.32 -103.64
CA ASP A 28 128.50 -37.43 -103.90
C ASP A 28 127.29 -37.82 -103.02
N SER A 29 126.94 -39.12 -102.94
CA SER A 29 125.90 -39.62 -102.03
C SER A 29 126.22 -39.37 -100.56
N GLN A 30 127.49 -39.45 -100.15
CA GLN A 30 127.91 -39.20 -98.77
C GLN A 30 127.86 -37.72 -98.40
N ARG A 31 128.11 -36.85 -99.38
CA ARG A 31 127.93 -35.40 -99.25
C ARG A 31 126.46 -35.04 -99.15
N GLU A 32 125.61 -35.59 -100.02
CA GLU A 32 124.16 -35.42 -99.99
C GLU A 32 123.55 -35.89 -98.66
N LEU A 33 123.93 -37.09 -98.18
CA LEU A 33 123.53 -37.59 -96.86
C LEU A 33 123.92 -36.65 -95.71
N ARG A 34 125.10 -36.04 -95.79
CA ARG A 34 125.57 -35.11 -94.76
C ARG A 34 124.77 -33.81 -94.78
N ASP A 35 124.42 -33.32 -95.96
CA ASP A 35 123.59 -32.14 -96.14
C ASP A 35 122.15 -32.42 -95.70
N ASP A 36 121.57 -33.59 -96.04
CA ASP A 36 120.24 -34.02 -95.56
C ASP A 36 120.20 -34.21 -94.04
N GLN A 37 121.26 -34.73 -93.43
CA GLN A 37 121.37 -34.82 -91.97
C GLN A 37 121.46 -33.45 -91.31
N ALA A 38 122.13 -32.48 -91.94
CA ALA A 38 122.18 -31.11 -91.45
C ALA A 38 120.78 -30.46 -91.53
N ILE A 39 120.09 -30.61 -92.66
CA ILE A 39 118.71 -30.14 -92.85
C ILE A 39 117.78 -30.78 -91.82
N MET A 40 117.88 -32.10 -91.60
CA MET A 40 117.07 -32.81 -90.63
C MET A 40 117.34 -32.37 -89.19
N ASN A 41 118.59 -32.07 -88.84
CA ASN A 41 118.95 -31.57 -87.52
C ASN A 41 118.39 -30.15 -87.29
N ASP A 42 118.43 -29.29 -88.31
CA ASP A 42 117.84 -27.95 -88.25
C ASP A 42 116.31 -28.01 -88.11
N GLN A 43 115.64 -28.88 -88.87
CA GLN A 43 114.20 -29.12 -88.75
C GLN A 43 113.80 -29.72 -87.39
N LEU A 44 114.61 -30.64 -86.86
CA LEU A 44 114.37 -31.22 -85.53
C LEU A 44 114.53 -30.17 -84.44
N LYS A 45 115.55 -29.32 -84.54
CA LYS A 45 115.79 -28.22 -83.61
C LYS A 45 114.68 -27.18 -83.66
N GLU A 46 114.19 -26.85 -84.85
CA GLU A 46 113.02 -26.00 -85.05
C GLU A 46 111.76 -26.64 -84.46
N GLY A 47 111.52 -27.93 -84.72
CA GLY A 47 110.40 -28.68 -84.16
C GLY A 47 110.42 -28.77 -82.63
N ILE A 48 111.60 -28.99 -82.02
CA ILE A 48 111.78 -28.98 -80.56
C ILE A 48 111.53 -27.58 -80.00
N SER A 49 112.00 -26.52 -80.68
CA SER A 49 111.76 -25.15 -80.26
C SER A 49 110.27 -24.76 -80.37
N MET A 50 109.58 -25.21 -81.41
CA MET A 50 108.12 -25.04 -81.55
C MET A 50 107.37 -25.82 -80.47
N LEU A 51 107.80 -27.04 -80.15
CA LEU A 51 107.21 -27.88 -79.09
C LEU A 51 107.39 -27.26 -77.70
N ASP A 52 108.58 -26.74 -77.38
CA ASP A 52 108.84 -26.01 -76.13
C ASP A 52 107.98 -24.75 -76.02
N GLY A 53 107.83 -24.01 -77.13
CA GLY A 53 106.93 -22.85 -77.21
C GLY A 53 105.46 -23.25 -76.99
N ALA A 54 105.00 -24.34 -77.61
CA ALA A 54 103.65 -24.87 -77.44
C ALA A 54 103.41 -25.36 -76.01
N TYR A 55 104.40 -26.02 -75.39
CA TYR A 55 104.32 -26.52 -74.02
C TYR A 55 104.23 -25.37 -73.01
N LYS A 56 105.03 -24.32 -73.17
CA LYS A 56 104.97 -23.10 -72.34
C LYS A 56 103.63 -22.38 -72.50
N ASN A 57 103.13 -22.24 -73.73
CA ASN A 57 101.83 -21.63 -73.98
C ASN A 57 100.68 -22.46 -73.39
N LEU A 58 100.76 -23.79 -73.46
CA LEU A 58 99.78 -24.69 -72.83
C LEU A 58 99.81 -24.55 -71.30
N GLY A 59 100.98 -24.49 -70.69
CA GLY A 59 101.13 -24.24 -69.25
C GLY A 59 100.45 -22.94 -68.82
N TYR A 60 100.70 -21.85 -69.57
CA TYR A 60 100.03 -20.56 -69.34
C TYR A 60 98.50 -20.66 -69.48
N GLN A 61 97.99 -21.34 -70.51
CA GLN A 61 96.54 -21.53 -70.70
C GLN A 61 95.92 -22.36 -69.57
N VAL A 62 96.59 -23.40 -69.08
CA VAL A 62 96.11 -24.23 -67.96
C VAL A 62 96.06 -23.42 -66.66
N ASP A 63 97.07 -22.61 -66.38
CA ASP A 63 97.09 -21.74 -65.20
C ASP A 63 96.02 -20.64 -65.27
N SER A 64 95.81 -20.07 -66.46
CA SER A 64 94.71 -19.13 -66.73
C SER A 64 93.35 -19.80 -66.47
N LEU A 65 93.14 -20.99 -67.01
CA LEU A 65 91.89 -21.75 -66.82
C LEU A 65 91.66 -22.09 -65.35
N ARG A 66 92.71 -22.48 -64.61
CA ARG A 66 92.64 -22.74 -63.16
C ARG A 66 92.20 -21.50 -62.41
N SER A 67 92.76 -20.34 -62.75
CA SER A 67 92.42 -19.06 -62.12
C SER A 67 90.96 -18.67 -62.39
N GLU A 68 90.49 -18.86 -63.62
CA GLU A 68 89.10 -18.61 -64.02
C GLU A 68 88.12 -19.57 -63.32
N ALA A 69 88.48 -20.85 -63.18
CA ALA A 69 87.70 -21.83 -62.43
C ALA A 69 87.57 -21.46 -60.93
N ILE A 70 88.64 -20.95 -60.32
CA ILE A 70 88.61 -20.43 -58.94
C ILE A 70 87.68 -19.22 -58.84
N ALA A 71 87.73 -18.29 -59.80
CA ALA A 71 86.85 -17.13 -59.84
C ALA A 71 85.37 -17.53 -59.96
N ILE A 72 85.06 -18.50 -60.83
CA ILE A 72 83.72 -19.07 -60.99
C ILE A 72 83.24 -19.70 -59.68
N GLN A 73 84.08 -20.50 -59.01
CA GLN A 73 83.72 -21.12 -57.72
C GLN A 73 83.39 -20.08 -56.65
N ASN A 74 84.13 -18.96 -56.62
CA ASN A 74 83.88 -17.87 -55.66
C ASN A 74 82.54 -17.17 -55.93
N GLU A 75 82.20 -16.89 -57.19
CA GLU A 75 80.89 -16.31 -57.52
C GLU A 75 79.75 -17.30 -57.28
N ILE A 76 79.93 -18.60 -57.56
CA ILE A 76 78.96 -19.64 -57.21
C ILE A 76 78.71 -19.66 -55.69
N ASN A 77 79.76 -19.58 -54.89
CA ASN A 77 79.64 -19.54 -53.42
C ASN A 77 78.91 -18.27 -52.95
N LYS A 78 79.21 -17.12 -53.55
CA LYS A 78 78.56 -15.85 -53.22
C LYS A 78 77.07 -15.88 -53.56
N VAL A 79 76.70 -16.36 -54.74
CA VAL A 79 75.30 -16.55 -55.15
C VAL A 79 74.61 -17.58 -54.25
N GLY A 80 75.27 -18.70 -53.94
CA GLY A 80 74.75 -19.74 -53.05
C GLY A 80 74.45 -19.21 -51.65
N ASN A 81 75.37 -18.45 -51.06
CA ASN A 81 75.19 -17.82 -49.76
C ASN A 81 74.06 -16.77 -49.78
N SER A 82 74.02 -15.93 -50.82
CA SER A 82 72.95 -14.94 -50.99
C SER A 82 71.59 -15.61 -51.14
N MET A 83 71.51 -16.69 -51.91
CA MET A 83 70.27 -17.44 -52.12
C MET A 83 69.83 -18.16 -50.84
N SER A 84 70.76 -18.75 -50.09
CA SER A 84 70.49 -19.34 -48.78
C SER A 84 69.93 -18.31 -47.79
N SER A 85 70.54 -17.12 -47.74
CA SER A 85 70.05 -16.00 -46.92
C SER A 85 68.65 -15.56 -47.31
N SER A 86 68.40 -15.33 -48.61
CA SER A 86 67.07 -14.96 -49.12
C SER A 86 66.02 -16.05 -48.86
N MET A 87 66.37 -17.34 -49.00
CA MET A 87 65.47 -18.45 -48.74
C MET A 87 65.11 -18.57 -47.26
N ASN A 88 66.09 -18.35 -46.37
CA ASN A 88 65.84 -18.29 -44.94
C ASN A 88 64.92 -17.12 -44.58
N ASN A 89 65.16 -15.93 -45.15
CA ASN A 89 64.28 -14.77 -44.93
C ASN A 89 62.85 -15.02 -45.41
N LEU A 90 62.67 -15.65 -46.58
CA LEU A 90 61.35 -16.03 -47.10
C LEU A 90 60.67 -17.06 -46.20
N LYS A 91 61.41 -18.08 -45.72
CA LYS A 91 60.88 -19.08 -44.80
C LYS A 91 60.42 -18.42 -43.49
N THR A 92 61.28 -17.63 -42.86
CA THR A 92 60.93 -16.92 -41.61
C THR A 92 59.73 -15.99 -41.80
N THR A 93 59.67 -15.26 -42.92
CA THR A 93 58.53 -14.39 -43.22
C THR A 93 57.25 -15.20 -43.46
N SER A 94 57.34 -16.34 -44.16
CA SER A 94 56.20 -17.23 -44.37
C SER A 94 55.71 -17.87 -43.08
N ASP A 95 56.61 -18.23 -42.17
CA ASP A 95 56.25 -18.80 -40.88
C ASP A 95 55.60 -17.73 -39.99
N ASP A 96 56.12 -16.50 -39.94
CA ASP A 96 55.51 -15.37 -39.22
C ASP A 96 54.12 -15.01 -39.78
N ILE A 97 53.94 -15.04 -41.11
CA ILE A 97 52.62 -14.86 -41.73
C ILE A 97 51.67 -15.99 -41.33
N ARG A 98 52.13 -17.25 -41.33
CA ARG A 98 51.31 -18.40 -40.92
C ARG A 98 50.84 -18.26 -39.48
N ASP A 99 51.75 -17.95 -38.57
CA ASP A 99 51.45 -17.84 -37.13
C ASP A 99 50.51 -16.65 -36.86
N LYS A 100 50.76 -15.48 -37.46
CA LYS A 100 49.91 -14.30 -37.31
C LYS A 100 48.55 -14.48 -37.95
N ALA A 101 48.46 -15.09 -39.13
CA ALA A 101 47.20 -15.36 -39.80
C ALA A 101 46.37 -16.38 -39.00
N GLY A 102 47.00 -17.45 -38.50
CA GLY A 102 46.34 -18.42 -37.62
C GLY A 102 45.77 -17.77 -36.37
N ALA A 103 46.60 -17.03 -35.62
CA ALA A 103 46.15 -16.33 -34.41
C ALA A 103 45.08 -15.26 -34.69
N SER A 104 45.12 -14.60 -35.85
CA SER A 104 44.09 -13.63 -36.27
C SER A 104 42.76 -14.32 -36.59
N LEU A 105 42.80 -15.45 -37.31
CA LEU A 105 41.61 -16.25 -37.61
C LEU A 105 40.95 -16.79 -36.34
N ASP A 106 41.73 -17.32 -35.40
CA ASP A 106 41.23 -17.80 -34.11
C ASP A 106 40.53 -16.68 -33.32
N LYS A 107 41.12 -15.48 -33.30
CA LYS A 107 40.52 -14.30 -32.66
C LYS A 107 39.24 -13.84 -33.35
N GLN A 108 39.20 -13.87 -34.68
CA GLN A 108 37.98 -13.54 -35.43
C GLN A 108 36.86 -14.54 -35.15
N GLN A 109 37.19 -15.83 -35.03
CA GLN A 109 36.20 -16.85 -34.65
C GLN A 109 35.65 -16.60 -33.25
N GLN A 110 36.51 -16.36 -32.26
CA GLN A 110 36.08 -16.02 -30.89
C GLN A 110 35.20 -14.76 -30.84
N LEU A 111 35.51 -13.76 -31.65
CA LEU A 111 34.71 -12.54 -31.76
C LEU A 111 33.32 -12.84 -32.34
N LEU A 112 33.24 -13.65 -33.40
CA LEU A 112 31.98 -14.05 -34.01
C LEU A 112 31.12 -14.86 -33.03
N ASP A 113 31.73 -15.79 -32.29
CA ASP A 113 31.04 -16.58 -31.27
C ASP A 113 30.52 -15.68 -30.14
N GLY A 114 31.33 -14.71 -29.70
CA GLY A 114 30.94 -13.70 -28.72
C GLY A 114 29.77 -12.83 -29.18
N GLN A 115 29.79 -12.36 -30.43
CA GLN A 115 28.71 -11.58 -31.02
C GLN A 115 27.43 -12.40 -31.18
N SER A 116 27.54 -13.68 -31.53
CA SER A 116 26.41 -14.60 -31.63
C SER A 116 25.71 -14.77 -30.28
N MET A 117 26.48 -15.03 -29.21
CA MET A 117 25.96 -15.12 -27.85
C MET A 117 25.33 -13.80 -27.37
N ALA A 118 25.95 -12.66 -27.69
CA ALA A 118 25.39 -11.35 -27.35
C ALA A 118 24.05 -11.08 -28.07
N LEU A 119 23.94 -11.50 -29.34
CA LEU A 119 22.69 -11.38 -30.11
C LEU A 119 21.59 -12.27 -29.55
N GLU A 120 21.92 -13.50 -29.12
CA GLU A 120 20.99 -14.39 -28.43
C GLU A 120 20.51 -13.79 -27.10
N GLY A 121 21.42 -13.22 -26.31
CA GLY A 121 21.07 -12.50 -25.09
C GLY A 121 20.17 -11.28 -25.34
N LEU A 122 20.40 -10.53 -26.41
CA LEU A 122 19.54 -9.41 -26.83
C LEU A 122 18.13 -9.87 -27.24
N ARG A 123 18.03 -11.00 -27.95
CA ARG A 123 16.73 -11.60 -28.29
C ARG A 123 15.96 -12.02 -27.05
N PHE A 124 16.63 -12.68 -26.10
CA PHE A 124 16.04 -13.05 -24.82
C PHE A 124 15.54 -11.83 -24.04
N LEU A 125 16.35 -10.77 -23.92
CA LEU A 125 15.96 -9.52 -23.25
C LEU A 125 14.77 -8.85 -23.94
N THR A 126 14.74 -8.86 -25.27
CA THR A 126 13.62 -8.29 -26.05
C THR A 126 12.34 -9.05 -25.79
N GLN A 127 12.39 -10.40 -25.76
CA GLN A 127 11.25 -11.23 -25.43
C GLN A 127 10.77 -10.98 -24.00
N PHE A 128 11.68 -10.99 -23.04
CA PHE A 128 11.37 -10.75 -21.63
C PHE A 128 10.73 -9.36 -21.43
N GLN A 129 11.25 -8.32 -22.07
CA GLN A 129 10.66 -6.98 -22.03
C GLN A 129 9.25 -6.96 -22.64
N SER A 130 9.02 -7.67 -23.75
CA SER A 130 7.70 -7.76 -24.37
C SER A 130 6.68 -8.43 -23.44
N GLU A 131 7.06 -9.56 -22.83
CA GLU A 131 6.21 -10.29 -21.87
C GLU A 131 5.91 -9.45 -20.63
N ALA A 132 6.93 -8.80 -20.05
CA ALA A 132 6.73 -7.91 -18.89
C ALA A 132 5.84 -6.69 -19.22
N LEU A 133 5.94 -6.14 -20.43
CA LEU A 133 5.10 -5.04 -20.88
C LEU A 133 3.64 -5.50 -21.06
N GLU A 134 3.43 -6.69 -21.60
CA GLU A 134 2.10 -7.29 -21.75
C GLU A 134 1.45 -7.58 -20.39
N GLU A 135 2.22 -8.14 -19.44
CA GLU A 135 1.76 -8.39 -18.07
C GLU A 135 1.43 -7.08 -17.32
N SER A 136 2.26 -6.05 -17.49
CA SER A 136 2.01 -4.72 -16.94
C SER A 136 0.74 -4.08 -17.52
N ARG A 137 0.52 -4.18 -18.84
CA ARG A 137 -0.72 -3.72 -19.49
C ARG A 137 -1.95 -4.46 -18.96
N ASN A 138 -1.87 -5.78 -18.80
CA ASN A 138 -2.95 -6.59 -18.24
C ASN A 138 -3.27 -6.18 -16.80
N THR A 139 -2.23 -5.99 -15.98
CA THR A 139 -2.38 -5.55 -14.60
C THR A 139 -3.01 -4.16 -14.49
N LEU A 140 -2.59 -3.22 -15.33
CA LEU A 140 -3.19 -1.88 -15.41
C LEU A 140 -4.67 -1.94 -15.83
N GLN A 141 -5.01 -2.80 -16.79
CA GLN A 141 -6.40 -3.00 -17.22
C GLN A 141 -7.26 -3.56 -16.07
N ARG A 142 -6.75 -4.56 -15.34
CA ARG A 142 -7.42 -5.10 -14.14
C ARG A 142 -7.61 -4.05 -13.06
N LEU A 143 -6.59 -3.22 -12.81
CA LEU A 143 -6.66 -2.14 -11.83
C LEU A 143 -7.69 -1.07 -12.23
N ALA A 144 -7.73 -0.71 -13.51
CA ALA A 144 -8.72 0.22 -14.04
C ALA A 144 -10.15 -0.33 -13.92
N GLU A 145 -10.36 -1.61 -14.23
CA GLU A 145 -11.67 -2.26 -14.06
C GLU A 145 -12.09 -2.32 -12.59
N TYR A 146 -11.15 -2.67 -11.69
CA TYR A 146 -11.39 -2.67 -10.25
C TYR A 146 -11.73 -1.28 -9.73
N GLY A 147 -10.99 -0.25 -10.14
CA GLY A 147 -11.26 1.14 -9.79
C GLY A 147 -12.66 1.59 -10.24
N ARG A 148 -13.06 1.23 -11.47
CA ARG A 148 -14.40 1.52 -11.99
C ARG A 148 -15.50 0.84 -11.16
N LYS A 149 -15.31 -0.44 -10.79
CA LYS A 149 -16.25 -1.18 -9.93
C LYS A 149 -16.38 -0.55 -8.54
N GLN A 150 -15.25 -0.18 -7.92
CA GLN A 150 -15.26 0.49 -6.61
C GLN A 150 -15.98 1.85 -6.68
N GLN A 151 -15.79 2.62 -7.74
CA GLN A 151 -16.49 3.89 -7.92
C GLN A 151 -18.01 3.69 -8.09
N GLU A 152 -18.43 2.65 -8.82
CA GLU A 152 -19.84 2.28 -8.98
C GLU A 152 -20.48 1.81 -7.66
N GLU A 153 -19.76 1.00 -6.87
CA GLU A 153 -20.20 0.59 -5.53
C GLU A 153 -20.32 1.76 -4.56
N LEU A 154 -19.39 2.72 -4.60
CA LEU A 154 -19.43 3.92 -3.78
C LEU A 154 -20.63 4.80 -4.13
N LEU A 155 -20.91 5.01 -5.42
CA LEU A 155 -22.09 5.75 -5.88
C LEU A 155 -23.38 5.08 -5.37
N LYS A 156 -23.48 3.75 -5.48
CA LYS A 156 -24.64 3.00 -4.98
C LYS A 156 -24.79 3.11 -3.46
N ARG A 157 -23.71 3.04 -2.70
CA ARG A 157 -23.75 3.24 -1.23
C ARG A 157 -24.15 4.66 -0.87
N GLN A 158 -23.68 5.66 -1.62
CA GLN A 158 -24.05 7.05 -1.39
C GLN A 158 -25.54 7.29 -1.64
N GLU A 159 -26.09 6.71 -2.71
CA GLU A 159 -27.53 6.75 -3.00
C GLU A 159 -28.37 6.09 -1.89
N GLN A 160 -27.95 4.91 -1.42
CA GLN A 160 -28.60 4.23 -0.28
C GLN A 160 -28.53 5.05 1.00
N LEU A 161 -27.37 5.67 1.30
CA LEU A 161 -27.20 6.49 2.49
C LEU A 161 -28.08 7.73 2.43
N GLN A 162 -28.21 8.34 1.25
CA GLN A 162 -29.08 9.49 1.04
C GLN A 162 -30.56 9.12 1.22
N GLN A 163 -31.00 7.97 0.70
CA GLN A 163 -32.36 7.48 0.93
C GLN A 163 -32.64 7.24 2.42
N VAL A 164 -31.71 6.63 3.15
CA VAL A 164 -31.83 6.43 4.60
C VAL A 164 -31.87 7.76 5.34
N HIS A 165 -31.05 8.74 4.92
CA HIS A 165 -31.03 10.06 5.50
C HIS A 165 -32.36 10.79 5.30
N ASP A 166 -32.91 10.77 4.08
CA ASP A 166 -34.20 11.39 3.76
C ASP A 166 -35.33 10.78 4.59
N HIS A 167 -35.36 9.44 4.71
CA HIS A 167 -36.34 8.74 5.55
C HIS A 167 -36.16 9.06 7.05
N LEU A 168 -34.92 9.23 7.53
CA LEU A 168 -34.65 9.64 8.90
C LEU A 168 -35.13 11.07 9.17
N VAL A 169 -34.94 11.99 8.22
CA VAL A 169 -35.44 13.37 8.31
C VAL A 169 -36.97 13.38 8.33
N GLU A 170 -37.61 12.60 7.46
CA GLU A 170 -39.08 12.47 7.44
C GLU A 170 -39.62 11.91 8.76
N ASN A 171 -38.99 10.86 9.30
CA ASN A 171 -39.34 10.31 10.60
C ASN A 171 -39.10 11.29 11.75
N SER A 172 -38.01 12.05 11.71
CA SER A 172 -37.77 13.09 12.71
C SER A 172 -38.86 14.17 12.67
N LYS A 173 -39.33 14.54 11.47
CA LYS A 173 -40.41 15.51 11.30
C LYS A 173 -41.75 14.97 11.79
N SER A 174 -42.05 13.70 11.54
CA SER A 174 -43.29 13.06 12.03
C SER A 174 -43.29 12.91 13.56
N ILE A 175 -42.14 12.55 14.16
CA ILE A 175 -41.96 12.52 15.61
C ILE A 175 -42.14 13.91 16.21
N LEU A 176 -41.54 14.94 15.61
CA LEU A 176 -41.69 16.32 16.09
C LEU A 176 -43.15 16.78 16.05
N ALA A 177 -43.87 16.48 14.97
CA ALA A 177 -45.30 16.78 14.87
C ALA A 177 -46.13 16.01 15.91
N ALA A 178 -45.77 14.75 16.20
CA ALA A 178 -46.41 13.96 17.25
C ALA A 178 -46.12 14.52 18.66
N GLN A 179 -44.92 15.03 18.90
CA GLN A 179 -44.55 15.70 20.15
C GLN A 179 -45.33 17.00 20.33
N GLU A 180 -45.42 17.84 19.30
CA GLU A 180 -46.22 19.08 19.34
C GLU A 180 -47.71 18.79 19.62
N ALA A 181 -48.26 17.75 18.99
CA ALA A 181 -49.61 17.28 19.26
C ALA A 181 -49.77 16.75 20.71
N PHE A 182 -48.76 16.08 21.23
CA PHE A 182 -48.76 15.58 22.61
C PHE A 182 -48.68 16.72 23.64
N GLU A 183 -47.81 17.72 23.41
CA GLU A 183 -47.72 18.92 24.25
C GLU A 183 -49.06 19.68 24.27
N SER A 184 -49.68 19.88 23.11
CA SER A 184 -51.02 20.48 23.00
C SER A 184 -52.08 19.67 23.76
N LYS A 185 -52.05 18.34 23.64
CA LYS A 185 -52.96 17.46 24.38
C LYS A 185 -52.70 17.51 25.88
N GLN A 186 -51.45 17.57 26.31
CA GLN A 186 -51.07 17.70 27.72
C GLN A 186 -51.54 19.04 28.29
N ALA A 187 -51.35 20.14 27.55
CA ALA A 187 -51.86 21.45 27.93
C ALA A 187 -53.40 21.46 28.08
N SER A 188 -54.13 20.87 27.13
CA SER A 188 -55.58 20.74 27.24
C SER A 188 -56.02 19.85 28.41
N MET A 189 -55.27 18.79 28.72
CA MET A 189 -55.52 17.94 29.87
C MET A 189 -55.29 18.68 31.19
N PHE A 190 -54.24 19.51 31.31
CA PHE A 190 -54.03 20.34 32.49
C PHE A 190 -55.16 21.34 32.69
N ILE A 191 -55.65 21.97 31.63
CA ILE A 191 -56.82 22.87 31.70
C ILE A 191 -58.08 22.09 32.14
N ALA A 192 -58.28 20.87 31.64
CA ALA A 192 -59.40 20.03 32.05
C ALA A 192 -59.29 19.61 33.52
N LEU A 193 -58.10 19.25 33.99
CA LEU A 193 -57.84 18.92 35.39
C LEU A 193 -58.08 20.11 36.32
N ASP A 194 -57.62 21.30 35.95
CA ASP A 194 -57.85 22.53 36.72
C ASP A 194 -59.36 22.83 36.85
N LYS A 195 -60.13 22.67 35.75
CA LYS A 195 -61.59 22.77 35.79
C LYS A 195 -62.25 21.72 36.69
N ILE A 196 -61.78 20.47 36.64
CA ILE A 196 -62.30 19.41 37.53
C ILE A 196 -61.97 19.72 38.99
N PHE A 197 -60.78 20.23 39.29
CA PHE A 197 -60.38 20.60 40.64
C PHE A 197 -61.21 21.76 41.18
N ALA A 198 -61.41 22.81 40.37
CA ALA A 198 -62.30 23.92 40.70
C ALA A 198 -63.74 23.45 40.95
N LEU A 199 -64.26 22.56 40.10
CA LEU A 199 -65.59 21.97 40.26
C LEU A 199 -65.68 21.08 41.51
N HIS A 200 -64.67 20.27 41.78
CA HIS A 200 -64.61 19.41 42.96
C HIS A 200 -64.57 20.24 44.24
N ASN A 201 -63.79 21.32 44.27
CA ASN A 201 -63.72 22.23 45.40
C ASN A 201 -65.07 22.93 45.65
N ALA A 202 -65.74 23.40 44.57
CA ALA A 202 -67.08 23.96 44.67
C ALA A 202 -68.10 22.94 45.20
N MET A 203 -68.08 21.71 44.70
CA MET A 203 -68.96 20.63 45.15
C MET A 203 -68.71 20.25 46.62
N LEU A 204 -67.46 20.22 47.05
CA LEU A 204 -67.09 19.92 48.43
C LEU A 204 -67.59 21.01 49.39
N LEU A 205 -67.53 22.28 48.98
CA LEU A 205 -68.08 23.41 49.72
C LEU A 205 -69.62 23.31 49.83
N GLU A 206 -70.32 23.03 48.73
CA GLU A 206 -71.77 22.84 48.73
C GLU A 206 -72.21 21.67 49.64
N SER A 207 -71.47 20.56 49.59
CA SER A 207 -71.71 19.40 50.46
C SER A 207 -71.55 19.72 51.94
N ARG A 208 -70.49 20.47 52.32
CA ARG A 208 -70.28 20.93 53.71
C ARG A 208 -71.41 21.84 54.20
N LEU A 209 -71.90 22.74 53.34
CA LEU A 209 -73.01 23.63 53.66
C LEU A 209 -74.29 22.83 53.92
N ILE A 210 -74.62 21.88 53.05
CA ILE A 210 -75.79 21.00 53.22
C ILE A 210 -75.68 20.20 54.53
N LYS A 211 -74.51 19.61 54.81
CA LYS A 211 -74.27 18.87 56.05
C LYS A 211 -74.55 19.76 57.26
N ALA A 212 -73.92 20.93 57.34
CA ALA A 212 -74.11 21.90 58.43
C ALA A 212 -75.59 22.26 58.61
N PHE A 213 -76.30 22.57 57.53
CA PHE A 213 -77.74 22.89 57.57
C PHE A 213 -78.58 21.80 58.24
N PHE A 214 -78.38 20.52 57.90
CA PHE A 214 -79.12 19.41 58.52
C PHE A 214 -78.87 19.30 60.03
N ILE A 215 -77.63 19.52 60.48
CA ILE A 215 -77.26 19.35 61.90
C ILE A 215 -77.82 20.48 62.75
N TYR A 216 -77.73 21.72 62.28
CA TYR A 216 -78.31 22.86 63.00
C TYR A 216 -79.83 22.80 63.02
N SER A 217 -80.46 22.28 61.96
CA SER A 217 -81.90 21.99 61.93
C SER A 217 -82.30 20.95 62.98
N MET A 218 -81.59 19.82 63.04
CA MET A 218 -81.83 18.78 64.07
C MET A 218 -81.57 19.32 65.49
N SER A 219 -80.50 20.11 65.68
CA SER A 219 -80.18 20.73 66.97
C SER A 219 -81.28 21.68 67.45
N THR A 220 -81.88 22.44 66.53
CA THR A 220 -83.05 23.30 66.82
C THR A 220 -84.23 22.45 67.32
N PHE A 221 -84.50 21.32 66.66
CA PHE A 221 -85.57 20.40 67.06
C PHE A 221 -85.30 19.77 68.45
N ILE A 222 -84.05 19.38 68.72
CA ILE A 222 -83.63 18.85 70.02
C ILE A 222 -83.82 19.90 71.12
N ILE A 223 -83.34 21.13 70.91
CA ILE A 223 -83.53 22.25 71.86
C ILE A 223 -85.02 22.54 72.08
N TYR A 224 -85.84 22.47 71.02
CA TYR A 224 -87.30 22.62 71.11
C TYR A 224 -87.93 21.57 72.02
N MET A 225 -87.61 20.30 71.80
CA MET A 225 -88.10 19.18 72.61
C MET A 225 -87.70 19.34 74.08
N PHE A 226 -86.43 19.65 74.36
CA PHE A 226 -85.93 19.78 75.73
C PHE A 226 -86.49 20.99 76.48
N THR A 227 -86.81 22.08 75.78
CA THR A 227 -87.23 23.33 76.43
C THR A 227 -88.75 23.46 76.56
N SER A 228 -89.54 22.49 76.08
CA SER A 228 -91.02 22.55 75.95
C SER A 228 -91.80 22.77 77.27
N THR A 229 -91.16 22.65 78.44
CA THR A 229 -91.80 22.85 79.75
C THR A 229 -91.99 24.34 80.09
N LYS A 230 -93.14 24.71 80.69
CA LYS A 230 -93.57 26.12 80.92
C LYS A 230 -92.59 27.00 81.73
N GLN A 231 -91.66 26.42 82.48
CA GLN A 231 -90.75 27.15 83.39
C GLN A 231 -89.46 27.65 82.72
N THR A 232 -89.14 27.27 81.48
CA THR A 232 -87.83 27.54 80.84
C THR A 232 -87.91 28.51 79.65
N TYR A 233 -88.97 29.32 79.58
CA TYR A 233 -89.27 30.19 78.44
C TYR A 233 -88.21 31.26 78.12
N PRO A 234 -87.63 32.01 79.07
CA PRO A 234 -86.66 33.08 78.75
C PRO A 234 -85.28 32.54 78.30
N VAL A 235 -84.91 31.32 78.71
CA VAL A 235 -83.64 30.68 78.34
C VAL A 235 -83.70 30.14 76.91
N ARG A 236 -84.88 29.71 76.45
CA ARG A 236 -85.14 29.20 75.09
C ARG A 236 -84.77 30.20 73.99
N THR A 237 -85.26 31.43 74.10
CA THR A 237 -85.04 32.48 73.09
C THR A 237 -83.55 32.82 72.97
N ARG A 238 -82.81 32.83 74.10
CA ARG A 238 -81.36 33.08 74.09
C ARG A 238 -80.57 31.94 73.44
N LEU A 239 -80.94 30.68 73.70
CA LEU A 239 -80.30 29.52 73.05
C LEU A 239 -80.51 29.50 71.53
N TYR A 240 -81.70 29.86 71.05
CA TYR A 240 -81.97 29.95 69.61
C TYR A 240 -81.26 31.12 68.92
N ILE A 241 -81.22 32.30 69.55
CA ILE A 241 -80.44 33.43 69.03
C ILE A 241 -78.96 33.04 68.95
N GLY A 242 -78.44 32.35 69.96
CA GLY A 242 -77.07 31.82 69.97
C GLY A 242 -76.83 30.80 68.85
N LEU A 243 -77.74 29.84 68.65
CA LEU A 243 -77.63 28.81 67.61
C LEU A 243 -77.67 29.40 66.19
N CYS A 244 -78.53 30.39 65.98
CA CYS A 244 -78.64 31.10 64.70
C CYS A 244 -77.39 31.94 64.42
N ALA A 245 -76.85 32.61 65.44
CA ALA A 245 -75.60 33.36 65.33
C ALA A 245 -74.42 32.44 64.98
N THR A 246 -74.31 31.26 65.61
CA THR A 246 -73.23 30.30 65.34
C THR A 246 -73.35 29.68 63.96
N PHE A 247 -74.56 29.35 63.53
CA PHE A 247 -74.81 28.89 62.16
C PHE A 247 -74.40 29.95 61.12
N SER A 248 -74.74 31.22 61.38
CA SER A 248 -74.41 32.32 60.48
C SER A 248 -72.91 32.59 60.41
N MET A 249 -72.21 32.50 61.55
CA MET A 249 -70.75 32.57 61.61
C MET A 249 -70.09 31.39 60.87
N GLU A 250 -70.59 30.17 61.03
CA GLU A 250 -70.04 28.98 60.35
C GLU A 250 -70.22 29.06 58.83
N VAL A 251 -71.41 29.49 58.36
CA VAL A 251 -71.66 29.73 56.92
C VAL A 251 -70.78 30.87 56.40
N GLY A 252 -70.56 31.92 57.20
CA GLY A 252 -69.67 33.02 56.88
C GLY A 252 -68.22 32.56 56.70
N ILE A 253 -67.70 31.77 57.64
CA ILE A 253 -66.33 31.22 57.59
C ILE A 253 -66.16 30.30 56.36
N LEU A 254 -67.15 29.45 56.06
CA LEU A 254 -67.10 28.54 54.90
C LEU A 254 -67.16 29.27 53.54
N ARG A 255 -67.84 30.41 53.44
CA ARG A 255 -68.08 31.10 52.17
C ARG A 255 -67.09 32.22 51.87
N PHE A 256 -66.59 32.92 52.90
CA PHE A 256 -65.76 34.11 52.73
C PHE A 256 -64.29 33.93 53.10
N MET A 257 -63.92 32.83 53.76
CA MET A 257 -62.55 32.63 54.21
C MET A 257 -61.83 31.67 53.26
N GLU A 258 -61.03 32.20 52.35
CA GLU A 258 -60.18 31.45 51.41
C GLU A 258 -58.89 30.95 52.09
N ASN A 259 -59.01 30.41 53.30
CA ASN A 259 -57.90 29.83 54.05
C ASN A 259 -57.85 28.31 53.83
N ASP A 260 -56.70 27.71 54.13
CA ASP A 260 -56.49 26.27 54.09
C ASP A 260 -57.60 25.51 54.85
N ILE A 261 -58.00 24.35 54.32
CA ILE A 261 -59.09 23.52 54.85
C ILE A 261 -58.88 23.22 56.33
N GLU A 262 -57.62 23.06 56.74
CA GLU A 262 -57.24 22.81 58.13
C GLU A 262 -57.52 24.02 59.04
N GLN A 263 -57.23 25.23 58.57
CA GLN A 263 -57.51 26.47 59.32
C GLN A 263 -59.00 26.78 59.40
N GLN A 264 -59.75 26.56 58.30
CA GLN A 264 -61.20 26.65 58.33
C GLN A 264 -61.80 25.69 59.34
N THR A 265 -61.34 24.43 59.35
CA THR A 265 -61.85 23.40 60.28
C THR A 265 -61.52 23.74 61.73
N TRP A 266 -60.30 24.23 61.99
CA TRP A 266 -59.89 24.68 63.32
C TRP A 266 -60.75 25.86 63.82
N MET A 267 -60.98 26.86 62.98
CA MET A 267 -61.83 28.02 63.29
C MET A 267 -63.28 27.63 63.57
N ILE A 268 -63.86 26.74 62.75
CA ILE A 268 -65.22 26.23 62.93
C ILE A 268 -65.34 25.48 64.26
N ASN A 269 -64.36 24.62 64.59
CA ASN A 269 -64.38 23.88 65.84
C ASN A 269 -64.29 24.81 67.07
N LEU A 270 -63.50 25.89 66.97
CA LEU A 270 -63.40 26.91 68.02
C LEU A 270 -64.75 27.62 68.24
N VAL A 271 -65.43 28.05 67.17
CA VAL A 271 -66.75 28.70 67.25
C VAL A 271 -67.78 27.76 67.88
N ARG A 272 -67.80 26.49 67.47
CA ARG A 272 -68.70 25.46 68.03
C ARG A 272 -68.42 25.20 69.51
N SER A 273 -67.16 25.09 69.91
CA SER A 273 -66.76 24.89 71.31
C SER A 273 -67.17 26.06 72.20
N LEU A 274 -67.00 27.31 71.72
CA LEU A 274 -67.43 28.50 72.45
C LEU A 274 -68.95 28.52 72.66
N TYR A 275 -69.72 28.15 71.63
CA TYR A 275 -71.18 28.06 71.75
C TYR A 275 -71.61 27.04 72.80
N VAL A 276 -71.05 25.83 72.74
CA VAL A 276 -71.35 24.75 73.70
C VAL A 276 -71.03 25.22 75.12
N LEU A 277 -69.89 25.87 75.33
CA LEU A 277 -69.49 26.39 76.64
C LEU A 277 -70.49 27.45 77.15
N VAL A 278 -70.89 28.39 76.29
CA VAL A 278 -71.91 29.41 76.64
C VAL A 278 -73.26 28.77 76.94
N ALA A 279 -73.70 27.80 76.13
CA ALA A 279 -74.94 27.06 76.34
C ALA A 279 -74.91 26.28 77.67
N CYS A 280 -73.81 25.61 77.98
CA CYS A 280 -73.59 24.93 79.26
C CYS A 280 -73.71 25.90 80.45
N ILE A 281 -73.07 27.07 80.38
CA ILE A 281 -73.15 28.09 81.44
C ILE A 281 -74.58 28.61 81.59
N GLN A 282 -75.28 28.88 80.48
CA GLN A 282 -76.67 29.37 80.51
C GLN A 282 -77.63 28.33 81.11
N ILE A 283 -77.42 27.06 80.78
CA ILE A 283 -78.22 25.95 81.31
C ILE A 283 -77.90 25.71 82.79
N LEU A 284 -76.64 25.73 83.20
CA LEU A 284 -76.23 25.65 84.61
C LEU A 284 -76.78 26.83 85.43
N TYR A 285 -76.74 28.05 84.88
CA TYR A 285 -77.30 29.23 85.51
C TYR A 285 -78.82 29.09 85.71
N ALA A 286 -79.53 28.57 84.71
CA ALA A 286 -80.96 28.27 84.83
C ALA A 286 -81.22 27.23 85.93
N VAL A 287 -80.48 26.11 85.95
CA VAL A 287 -80.60 25.07 86.98
C VAL A 287 -80.29 25.60 88.38
N CYS A 288 -79.23 26.40 88.54
CA CYS A 288 -78.85 27.01 89.82
C CYS A 288 -79.89 28.00 90.34
N THR A 289 -80.44 28.85 89.46
CA THR A 289 -81.50 29.79 89.83
C THR A 289 -82.77 29.07 90.29
N TYR A 290 -83.11 27.93 89.65
CA TYR A 290 -84.28 27.15 90.01
C TYR A 290 -84.07 26.16 91.18
N ARG A 291 -82.83 25.85 91.58
CA ARG A 291 -82.51 24.99 92.74
C ARG A 291 -83.05 25.56 94.07
N TYR A 292 -83.37 26.85 94.13
CA TYR A 292 -83.98 27.50 95.29
C TYR A 292 -85.49 27.25 95.43
N GLY A 293 -86.15 26.59 94.46
CA GLY A 293 -87.57 26.24 94.51
C GLY A 293 -87.84 24.75 94.25
N GLY A 294 -87.77 23.91 95.29
CA GLY A 294 -88.28 22.52 95.30
C GLY A 294 -87.26 21.41 94.98
N GLN A 295 -86.99 20.52 95.95
CA GLN A 295 -85.84 19.60 95.93
C GLN A 295 -86.04 18.21 95.28
N LEU A 296 -87.26 17.72 95.01
CA LEU A 296 -87.44 16.32 94.55
C LEU A 296 -87.71 16.11 93.06
N THR A 297 -88.41 17.01 92.36
CA THR A 297 -88.64 16.88 90.90
C THR A 297 -87.39 17.24 90.09
N MET A 298 -86.46 17.99 90.68
CA MET A 298 -85.29 18.55 90.03
C MET A 298 -84.15 17.56 89.75
N LYS A 299 -84.00 16.47 90.51
CA LYS A 299 -82.92 15.49 90.26
C LYS A 299 -83.11 14.71 88.96
N VAL A 300 -84.36 14.41 88.59
CA VAL A 300 -84.69 13.72 87.33
C VAL A 300 -84.49 14.67 86.15
N TYR A 301 -84.95 15.92 86.26
CA TYR A 301 -84.70 16.94 85.23
C TYR A 301 -83.22 17.26 85.05
N ALA A 302 -82.45 17.41 86.14
CA ALA A 302 -81.01 17.63 86.05
C ALA A 302 -80.30 16.45 85.35
N ASN A 303 -80.68 15.20 85.61
CA ASN A 303 -80.06 14.04 84.99
C ASN A 303 -80.42 13.92 83.49
N ILE A 304 -81.67 14.18 83.12
CA ILE A 304 -82.12 14.21 81.72
C ILE A 304 -81.46 15.36 80.95
N LEU A 305 -81.32 16.52 81.58
CA LEU A 305 -80.68 17.70 81.00
C LEU A 305 -79.17 17.52 80.86
N ILE A 306 -78.50 16.89 81.83
CA ILE A 306 -77.07 16.53 81.74
C ILE A 306 -76.84 15.49 80.64
N ASN A 307 -77.72 14.49 80.51
CA ASN A 307 -77.61 13.49 79.43
C ASN A 307 -77.95 14.08 78.06
N GLY A 308 -78.95 14.97 77.96
CA GLY A 308 -79.25 15.69 76.72
C GLY A 308 -78.15 16.66 76.30
N LEU A 309 -77.49 17.31 77.27
CA LEU A 309 -76.31 18.13 77.02
C LEU A 309 -75.12 17.28 76.58
N LYS A 310 -74.92 16.08 77.16
CA LYS A 310 -73.92 15.11 76.69
C LYS A 310 -74.19 14.65 75.26
N GLU A 311 -75.43 14.36 74.90
CA GLU A 311 -75.84 14.01 73.53
C GLU A 311 -75.60 15.18 72.56
N LEU A 312 -75.97 16.41 72.94
CA LEU A 312 -75.74 17.60 72.11
C LEU A 312 -74.24 17.90 71.94
N VAL A 313 -73.45 17.78 73.02
CA VAL A 313 -71.99 17.90 72.99
C VAL A 313 -71.39 16.79 72.13
N MET A 314 -71.86 15.56 72.24
CA MET A 314 -71.39 14.43 71.43
C MET A 314 -71.71 14.64 69.95
N ILE A 315 -72.90 15.10 69.60
CA ILE A 315 -73.30 15.38 68.21
C ILE A 315 -72.48 16.54 67.62
N ILE A 316 -72.20 17.58 68.42
CA ILE A 316 -71.40 18.74 67.98
C ILE A 316 -69.90 18.41 67.93
N CYS A 317 -69.37 17.58 68.84
CA CYS A 317 -67.96 17.18 68.88
C CYS A 317 -67.60 16.03 67.90
N MET A 318 -68.52 15.10 67.60
CA MET A 318 -68.28 14.03 66.59
C MET A 318 -68.18 14.56 65.16
N GLN A 319 -68.42 15.85 64.96
CA GLN A 319 -68.31 16.52 63.67
C GLN A 319 -66.87 16.90 63.28
N GLY A 320 -65.91 16.66 64.16
CA GLY A 320 -64.49 16.99 63.97
C GLY A 320 -63.64 15.89 63.30
N LEU A 321 -64.25 14.81 62.80
CA LEU A 321 -63.62 13.82 61.92
C LEU A 321 -64.30 13.82 60.54
#